data_AF-A0A8K0U8W1-F1
#
_entry.id   AF-A0A8K0U8W1-F1
#
_cell.length_a   1.000
_cell.length_b   1.000
_cell.length_c   1.000
_cell.angle_alpha   90.00
_cell.angle_beta   90.00
_cell.angle_gamma   90.00
#
_symmetry.space_group_name_H-M   'P 1'
#
loop_
_entity.id
_entity.type
_entity.pdbx_description
1 polymer ?
#
loop_
_entity_poly.entity_id
_entity_poly.type
_entity_poly.pdbx_seq_one_letter_code
_entity_poly.pdbx_strand_id
1 'polypeptide(L)'
;MLTHRGFSAWITSEGEQLREYLVAVDDNANKVSCWIPSEAGKHFSVHWRDEGTSVHSCSFISLDGFLVPGRFLFGLGEASREGIRTGPITERPFIFTQHQNAGEQPQANSAIEMSGP
;
A
#
# COMPACT_ATOMS: atom_id res chain seq x y z
N MET A 1 3.88 9.27 -8.56
CA MET A 1 4.39 8.05 -9.20
C MET A 1 5.80 7.76 -8.71
N LEU A 2 6.02 6.63 -8.06
CA LEU A 2 7.37 6.19 -7.67
C LEU A 2 8.07 5.53 -8.84
N THR A 3 9.39 5.74 -8.97
CA THR A 3 10.21 5.09 -9.98
C THR A 3 11.48 4.52 -9.35
N HIS A 4 11.87 3.30 -9.74
CA HIS A 4 13.10 2.65 -9.30
C HIS A 4 13.55 1.61 -10.32
N ARG A 5 14.81 1.72 -10.77
CA ARG A 5 15.47 0.73 -11.66
C ARG A 5 14.68 0.37 -12.93
N GLY A 6 13.98 1.35 -13.53
CA GLY A 6 13.17 1.13 -14.73
C GLY A 6 11.78 0.54 -14.46
N PHE A 7 11.35 0.51 -13.20
CA PHE A 7 9.98 0.18 -12.82
C PHE A 7 9.31 1.39 -12.17
N SER A 8 8.01 1.55 -12.44
CA SER A 8 7.17 2.57 -11.82
C SER A 8 6.03 1.92 -11.06
N ALA A 9 5.60 2.52 -9.96
CA ALA A 9 4.44 2.08 -9.19
C ALA A 9 3.65 3.27 -8.62
N TRP A 10 2.33 3.12 -8.57
CA TRP A 10 1.43 4.12 -7.99
C TRP A 10 0.11 3.48 -7.55
N ILE A 11 -0.64 4.24 -6.75
CA ILE A 11 -1.98 3.87 -6.28
C ILE A 11 -2.99 4.83 -6.87
N THR A 12 -4.11 4.30 -7.33
CA THR A 12 -5.28 5.08 -7.75
C THR A 12 -6.43 4.80 -6.78
N SER A 13 -7.20 5.81 -6.40
CA SER A 13 -8.43 5.66 -5.61
C SER A 13 -9.47 6.63 -6.15
N GLU A 14 -10.72 6.18 -6.26
CA GLU A 14 -11.82 6.98 -6.84
C GLU A 14 -11.49 7.57 -8.24
N GLY A 15 -10.70 6.85 -9.04
CA GLY A 15 -10.30 7.27 -10.38
C GLY A 15 -9.14 8.25 -10.44
N GLU A 16 -8.59 8.68 -9.31
CA GLU A 16 -7.46 9.61 -9.24
C GLU A 16 -6.19 8.96 -8.70
N GLN A 17 -5.04 9.29 -9.32
CA GLN A 17 -3.74 8.87 -8.81
C GLN A 17 -3.43 9.59 -7.49
N LEU A 18 -3.19 8.83 -6.44
CA LEU A 18 -2.86 9.37 -5.13
C LEU A 18 -1.43 9.93 -5.11
N ARG A 19 -1.26 11.04 -4.39
CA ARG A 19 0.06 11.64 -4.15
C ARG A 19 0.85 10.82 -3.14
N GLU A 20 2.12 10.57 -3.46
CA GLU A 20 3.08 9.97 -2.54
C GLU A 20 3.81 11.03 -1.70
N TYR A 21 4.01 10.73 -0.42
CA TYR A 21 4.65 11.59 0.57
C TYR A 21 5.82 10.86 1.24
N LEU A 22 6.82 11.62 1.70
CA LEU A 22 8.01 11.11 2.40
C LEU A 22 8.64 9.91 1.69
N VAL A 23 8.89 10.07 0.39
CA VAL A 23 9.54 9.05 -0.42
C VAL A 23 10.96 8.82 0.09
N ALA A 24 11.27 7.57 0.41
CA ALA A 24 12.59 7.13 0.81
C ALA A 24 13.05 5.99 -0.09
N VAL A 25 14.30 6.07 -0.55
CA VAL A 25 14.94 5.08 -1.42
C VAL A 25 16.08 4.43 -0.64
N ASP A 26 16.07 3.11 -0.59
CA ASP A 26 17.16 2.28 -0.08
C ASP A 26 17.74 1.48 -1.25
N ASP A 27 18.85 2.00 -1.80
CA ASP A 27 19.52 1.39 -2.94
C ASP A 27 20.19 0.05 -2.60
N ASN A 28 20.58 -0.16 -1.34
CA ASN A 28 21.19 -1.42 -0.91
C ASN A 28 20.13 -2.54 -0.87
N ALA A 29 18.92 -2.21 -0.41
CA ALA A 29 17.79 -3.12 -0.38
C ALA A 29 16.97 -3.16 -1.69
N ASN A 30 17.29 -2.31 -2.68
CA ASN A 30 16.50 -2.10 -3.90
C ASN A 30 15.02 -1.81 -3.61
N LYS A 31 14.78 -0.93 -2.63
CA LYS A 31 13.45 -0.67 -2.09
C LYS A 31 13.12 0.83 -2.13
N VAL A 32 11.89 1.15 -2.52
CA VAL A 32 11.31 2.48 -2.34
C VAL A 32 10.11 2.36 -1.40
N SER A 33 10.01 3.28 -0.45
CA SER A 33 8.86 3.39 0.46
C SER A 33 8.30 4.80 0.44
N CYS A 34 6.99 4.93 0.61
CA CYS A 34 6.31 6.21 0.71
C CYS A 34 5.04 6.08 1.56
N TRP A 35 4.45 7.22 1.89
CA TRP A 35 3.12 7.32 2.46
C TRP A 35 2.13 7.82 1.41
N ILE A 36 0.91 7.32 1.46
CA ILE A 36 -0.20 7.78 0.61
C ILE A 36 -1.37 8.17 1.52
N PRO A 37 -2.22 9.11 1.11
CA PRO A 37 -3.45 9.39 1.83
C PRO A 37 -4.38 8.17 1.68
N SER A 38 -4.98 7.73 2.77
CA SER A 38 -5.93 6.61 2.77
C SER A 38 -7.18 7.02 3.54
N GLU A 39 -8.34 6.93 2.90
CA GLU A 39 -9.63 7.13 3.55
C GLU A 39 -10.35 5.79 3.66
N ALA A 40 -10.73 5.42 4.88
CA ALA A 40 -11.35 4.13 5.15
C ALA A 40 -12.62 3.92 4.31
N GLY A 41 -12.79 2.72 3.77
CA GLY A 41 -13.93 2.35 2.93
C GLY A 41 -13.77 2.69 1.45
N LYS A 42 -12.79 3.52 1.05
CA LYS A 42 -12.53 3.79 -0.36
C LYS A 42 -11.82 2.63 -1.03
N HIS A 43 -12.20 2.37 -2.28
CA HIS A 43 -11.54 1.39 -3.12
C HIS A 43 -10.24 1.96 -3.66
N PHE A 44 -9.26 1.09 -3.88
CA PHE A 44 -8.03 1.49 -4.54
C PHE A 44 -7.52 0.41 -5.49
N SER A 45 -6.70 0.82 -6.45
CA SER A 45 -5.99 -0.07 -7.34
C SER A 45 -4.49 0.17 -7.23
N VAL A 46 -3.73 -0.92 -7.24
CA VAL A 46 -2.28 -0.91 -7.33
C VAL A 46 -1.90 -1.00 -8.79
N HIS A 47 -1.11 -0.04 -9.27
CA HIS A 47 -0.59 -0.01 -10.62
C HIS A 47 0.93 -0.14 -10.59
N TRP A 48 1.47 -0.83 -11.59
CA TRP A 48 2.90 -0.91 -11.82
C TRP A 48 3.20 -0.97 -13.30
N ARG A 49 4.37 -0.46 -13.67
CA ARG A 49 4.84 -0.39 -15.05
C ARG A 49 6.30 -0.79 -15.14
N ASP A 50 6.60 -1.56 -16.17
CA ASP A 50 7.95 -1.76 -16.68
C ASP A 50 8.22 -0.70 -17.76
N GLU A 51 9.20 0.16 -17.53
CA GLU A 51 9.56 1.30 -18.39
C GLU A 51 10.45 0.89 -19.58
N GLY A 52 10.50 -0.40 -19.94
CA GLY A 52 11.30 -0.89 -21.06
C GLY A 52 12.60 -1.54 -20.63
N THR A 53 12.63 -2.22 -19.48
CA THR A 53 13.83 -2.89 -18.97
C THR A 53 14.31 -4.03 -19.86
N SER A 54 13.46 -4.52 -20.79
CA SER A 54 13.70 -5.73 -21.61
C SER A 54 13.86 -7.02 -20.78
N VAL A 55 13.53 -6.97 -19.49
CA VAL A 55 13.61 -8.12 -18.58
C VAL A 55 12.20 -8.63 -18.29
N HIS A 56 12.00 -9.93 -18.40
CA HIS A 56 10.72 -10.53 -17.99
C HIS A 56 10.57 -10.42 -16.48
N SER A 57 9.46 -9.84 -16.03
CA SER A 57 9.19 -9.60 -14.62
C SER A 57 7.88 -10.25 -14.19
N CYS A 58 7.84 -10.65 -12.92
CA CYS A 58 6.62 -11.10 -12.25
C CYS A 58 6.41 -10.22 -11.03
N SER A 59 5.20 -9.67 -10.90
CA SER A 59 4.87 -8.77 -9.80
C SER A 59 4.02 -9.48 -8.75
N PHE A 60 4.24 -9.12 -7.50
CA PHE A 60 3.45 -9.58 -6.37
C PHE A 60 3.07 -8.38 -5.50
N ILE A 61 1.86 -8.38 -4.98
CA ILE A 61 1.37 -7.34 -4.07
C ILE A 61 1.25 -7.98 -2.70
N SER A 62 1.94 -7.42 -1.70
CA SER A 62 1.67 -7.76 -0.30
C SER A 62 0.73 -6.70 0.27
N LEU A 63 -0.43 -7.14 0.76
CA LEU A 63 -1.46 -6.28 1.32
C LEU A 63 -1.94 -6.87 2.65
N ASP A 64 -1.77 -6.13 3.75
CA ASP A 64 -2.21 -6.52 5.10
C ASP A 64 -1.83 -7.95 5.51
N GLY A 65 -0.62 -8.40 5.12
CA GLY A 65 -0.11 -9.75 5.39
C GLY A 65 -0.53 -10.83 4.39
N PHE A 66 -1.38 -10.49 3.41
CA PHE A 66 -1.76 -11.39 2.32
C PHE A 66 -0.90 -11.15 1.08
N LEU A 67 -0.50 -12.23 0.42
CA LEU A 67 0.20 -12.16 -0.86
C LEU A 67 -0.82 -12.33 -2.00
N VAL A 68 -0.91 -11.31 -2.85
CA VAL A 68 -1.75 -11.30 -4.05
C VAL A 68 -0.86 -11.44 -5.28
N PRO A 69 -1.11 -12.44 -6.14
CA PRO A 69 -0.38 -12.55 -7.39
C PRO A 69 -0.70 -11.37 -8.29
N GLY A 70 0.34 -10.72 -8.81
CA GLY A 70 0.22 -9.68 -9.82
C GLY A 70 0.13 -10.27 -11.22
N ARG A 71 0.80 -9.62 -12.18
CA ARG A 71 0.86 -10.03 -13.59
C ARG A 71 2.32 -10.17 -14.03
N PHE A 72 2.51 -10.94 -15.10
CA PHE A 72 3.77 -10.98 -15.83
C PHE A 72 3.85 -9.80 -16.79
N LEU A 73 5.00 -9.15 -16.84
CA LEU A 73 5.35 -8.17 -17.88
C LEU A 73 6.58 -8.68 -18.62
N PHE A 74 6.63 -8.44 -19.93
CA PHE A 74 7.68 -8.97 -20.80
C PHE A 74 8.68 -7.86 -21.19
N GLY A 75 9.25 -7.20 -20.18
CA GLY A 75 10.26 -6.16 -20.36
C GLY A 75 9.73 -4.80 -20.83
N LEU A 76 8.41 -4.63 -20.89
CA LEU A 76 7.70 -3.38 -21.15
C LEU A 76 6.21 -3.56 -20.79
N GLY A 77 5.57 -2.49 -20.31
CA GLY A 77 4.11 -2.40 -20.23
C GLY A 77 3.61 -2.10 -18.83
N GLU A 78 2.30 -1.96 -18.70
CA GLU A 78 1.61 -1.62 -17.45
C GLU A 78 0.64 -2.73 -17.05
N ALA A 79 0.52 -2.93 -15.76
CA ALA A 79 -0.51 -3.78 -15.18
C ALA A 79 -1.07 -3.13 -13.91
N SER A 80 -2.29 -3.55 -13.57
CA SER A 80 -2.95 -3.13 -12.34
C SER A 80 -3.71 -4.27 -11.68
N ARG A 81 -4.02 -4.07 -10.41
CA ARG A 81 -4.88 -4.95 -9.61
C ARG A 81 -5.72 -4.12 -8.64
N GLU A 82 -7.01 -4.41 -8.58
CA GLU A 82 -7.97 -3.71 -7.72
C GLU A 82 -8.70 -4.66 -6.75
N GLY A 83 -8.34 -5.94 -6.74
CA GLY A 83 -9.01 -6.95 -5.93
C GLY A 83 -8.40 -8.35 -6.03
N ILE A 84 -9.01 -9.25 -5.26
CA ILE A 84 -8.66 -10.67 -5.19
C ILE A 84 -9.90 -11.47 -5.57
N ARG A 85 -9.75 -12.37 -6.55
CA ARG A 85 -10.79 -13.31 -6.93
C ARG A 85 -11.08 -14.27 -5.77
N THR A 86 -12.29 -14.23 -5.24
CA THR A 86 -12.74 -15.07 -4.12
C THR A 86 -13.59 -16.26 -4.56
N GLY A 87 -13.95 -16.33 -5.84
CA GLY A 87 -14.74 -17.43 -6.39
C GLY A 87 -14.82 -17.40 -7.92
N PRO A 88 -15.63 -18.28 -8.55
CA PRO A 88 -15.75 -18.37 -10.01
C PRO A 88 -16.26 -17.08 -10.67
N ILE A 89 -17.05 -16.28 -9.95
CA ILE A 89 -17.66 -15.05 -10.45
C ILE A 89 -17.59 -13.91 -9.42
N THR A 90 -16.80 -14.08 -8.36
CA THR A 90 -16.72 -13.09 -7.26
C THR A 90 -15.30 -12.60 -7.07
N GLU A 91 -15.19 -11.30 -6.82
CA GLU A 91 -13.94 -10.60 -6.52
C GLU A 91 -14.17 -9.74 -5.26
N ARG A 92 -13.19 -9.76 -4.36
CA ARG A 92 -13.12 -8.86 -3.22
C ARG A 92 -12.23 -7.69 -3.62
N PRO A 93 -12.77 -6.46 -3.70
CA PRO A 93 -11.97 -5.29 -4.03
C PRO A 93 -10.98 -4.97 -2.91
N PHE A 94 -9.91 -4.28 -3.25
CA PHE A 94 -9.02 -3.66 -2.29
C PHE A 94 -9.69 -2.42 -1.71
N ILE A 95 -9.76 -2.36 -0.38
CA ILE A 95 -10.42 -1.30 0.37
C ILE A 95 -9.46 -0.85 1.46
N PHE A 96 -9.31 0.47 1.63
CA PHE A 96 -8.59 0.98 2.79
C PHE A 96 -9.36 0.66 4.07
N THR A 97 -8.72 -0.08 4.98
CA THR A 97 -9.31 -0.41 6.27
C THR A 97 -9.10 0.74 7.26
N GLN A 98 -10.01 0.88 8.21
CA GLN A 98 -9.84 1.86 9.27
C GLN A 98 -8.71 1.39 10.18
N HIS A 99 -7.63 2.17 10.23
CA HIS A 99 -6.56 1.94 11.20
C HIS A 99 -7.08 2.30 12.60
N GLN A 100 -7.23 1.31 13.49
CA GLN A 100 -7.47 1.59 14.89
C GLN A 100 -6.17 2.10 15.50
N ASN A 101 -6.08 3.39 15.77
CA ASN A 101 -5.01 3.93 16.59
C ASN A 101 -5.15 3.34 18.00
N ALA A 102 -4.35 2.34 18.33
CA ALA A 102 -4.20 1.87 19.69
C ALA A 102 -3.44 2.94 20.50
N GLY A 103 -4.14 3.99 20.94
CA GLY A 103 -3.48 5.07 21.68
C GLY A 103 -4.26 6.36 21.92
N GLU A 104 -5.52 6.30 22.36
CA GLU A 104 -6.08 7.35 23.24
C GLU A 104 -6.68 6.65 24.46
N GLN A 105 -5.85 6.44 25.49
CA GLN A 105 -6.36 6.23 26.84
C GLN A 105 -6.87 7.59 27.34
N PRO A 106 -8.12 7.71 27.81
CA PRO A 106 -8.56 8.91 28.50
C PRO A 106 -7.75 9.03 29.80
N GLN A 107 -6.96 10.09 29.96
CA GLN A 107 -6.38 10.46 31.24
C GLN A 107 -7.52 10.80 32.21
N ALA A 108 -7.97 9.79 32.96
CA ALA A 108 -8.71 10.00 34.20
C ALA A 108 -7.69 10.42 35.27
N ASN A 109 -7.48 11.72 35.40
CA ASN A 109 -6.72 12.30 36.52
C ASN A 109 -7.50 12.10 37.81
N SER A 110 -7.24 11.02 38.53
CA SER A 110 -7.60 10.90 39.93
C SER A 110 -6.74 9.86 40.62
N ALA A 111 -5.65 10.31 41.25
CA ALA A 111 -5.14 9.70 42.46
C ALA A 111 -4.39 10.76 43.28
N ILE A 112 -4.99 11.06 44.42
CA ILE A 112 -4.46 11.85 45.54
C ILE A 112 -3.27 11.08 46.13
N GLU A 113 -2.09 11.68 46.17
CA GLU A 113 -0.99 11.16 46.99
C GLU A 113 -1.16 11.64 48.43
N MET A 114 -1.45 10.70 49.33
CA MET A 114 -1.42 10.91 50.78
C MET A 114 0.01 10.68 51.28
N SER A 115 0.55 11.68 51.95
CA SER A 115 1.86 11.69 52.60
C SER A 115 1.87 10.94 53.94
N GLY A 116 2.92 10.12 54.14
CA GLY A 116 3.57 9.82 55.42
C GLY A 116 3.06 8.60 56.21
N PRO A 117 3.83 8.13 57.22
CA PRO A 117 5.13 8.61 57.71
C PRO A 117 6.36 7.82 57.20
#